data_AF-T0RTG0-F1
#
_entry.id   AF-T0RTG0-F1
#
_cell.length_a   1.000
_cell.length_b   1.000
_cell.length_c   1.000
_cell.angle_alpha   90.00
_cell.angle_beta   90.00
_cell.angle_gamma   90.00
#
_symmetry.space_group_name_H-M   'P 1'
#
loop_
_entity.id
_entity.type
_entity.pdbx_description
1 polymer ?
#
loop_
_entity_poly.entity_id
_entity_poly.type
_entity_poly.pdbx_seq_one_letter_code
_entity_poly.pdbx_strand_id
1 'polypeptide(L)'
;MASRTRTKKTKKATQASPFKEKMKSIFFSAQGMPIVLSLVVISILFVLFRMKGVEMNYQLSSISKDIEKVKVEGKELKAKKAKLLSVNNLRKMARNYKLQQPKQKQIIVIPK
;
A
#
# COMPACT_ATOMS: atom_id res chain seq x y z
N MET A 1 13.87 -10.26 84.80
CA MET A 1 13.28 -11.40 84.07
C MET A 1 12.32 -10.87 83.02
N ALA A 2 12.73 -10.88 81.74
CA ALA A 2 11.93 -10.34 80.64
C ALA A 2 11.10 -11.46 80.00
N SER A 3 9.77 -11.41 80.14
CA SER A 3 8.86 -12.35 79.51
C SER A 3 8.36 -11.81 78.17
N ARG A 4 8.68 -12.56 77.12
CA ARG A 4 8.52 -12.22 75.70
C ARG A 4 7.03 -12.15 75.30
N THR A 5 6.64 -11.01 74.73
CA THR A 5 5.43 -10.82 73.93
C THR A 5 5.48 -11.67 72.66
N ARG A 6 4.55 -12.62 72.53
CA ARG A 6 4.40 -13.50 71.35
C ARG A 6 3.41 -12.89 70.36
N THR A 7 3.91 -12.06 69.46
CA THR A 7 3.17 -11.51 68.31
C THR A 7 2.79 -12.64 67.34
N LYS A 8 1.50 -13.00 67.27
CA LYS A 8 0.95 -13.88 66.24
C LYS A 8 0.96 -13.15 64.90
N LYS A 9 1.89 -13.50 64.01
CA LYS A 9 1.89 -13.09 62.60
C LYS A 9 0.64 -13.62 61.90
N THR A 10 -0.25 -12.72 61.53
CA THR A 10 -1.29 -12.87 60.51
C THR A 10 -0.67 -13.37 59.20
N LYS A 11 -0.90 -14.64 58.87
CA LYS A 11 -0.77 -15.12 57.48
C LYS A 11 -1.98 -14.59 56.71
N LYS A 12 -1.87 -13.39 56.12
CA LYS A 12 -2.73 -12.98 55.02
C LYS A 12 -2.43 -13.94 53.86
N ALA A 13 -3.21 -15.00 53.75
CA ALA A 13 -3.34 -15.74 52.50
C ALA A 13 -3.85 -14.74 51.47
N THR A 14 -2.95 -14.28 50.61
CA THR A 14 -3.26 -13.58 49.37
C THR A 14 -4.16 -14.52 48.59
N GLN A 15 -5.48 -14.30 48.70
CA GLN A 15 -6.48 -14.93 47.84
C GLN A 15 -6.14 -14.53 46.41
N ALA A 16 -5.33 -15.34 45.73
CA ALA A 16 -5.32 -15.37 44.29
C ALA A 16 -6.78 -15.69 43.90
N SER A 17 -7.42 -14.76 43.20
CA SER A 17 -8.83 -14.86 42.85
C SER A 17 -9.10 -16.22 42.19
N PRO A 18 -10.19 -16.94 42.55
CA PRO A 18 -10.50 -18.27 42.02
C PRO A 18 -10.65 -18.27 40.48
N PHE A 19 -10.84 -17.09 39.89
CA PHE A 19 -10.84 -16.85 38.46
C PHE A 19 -9.43 -16.96 37.82
N LYS A 20 -8.37 -16.46 38.48
CA LYS A 20 -6.98 -16.59 37.99
C LYS A 20 -6.52 -18.03 37.94
N GLU A 21 -6.88 -18.82 38.95
CA GLU A 21 -6.49 -20.24 39.00
C GLU A 21 -7.22 -21.08 37.96
N LYS A 22 -8.52 -20.82 37.73
CA LYS A 22 -9.31 -21.45 36.66
C LYS A 22 -8.84 -21.05 35.26
N MET A 23 -8.47 -19.79 35.05
CA MET A 23 -7.86 -19.37 33.78
C MET A 23 -6.52 -20.06 33.55
N LYS A 24 -5.66 -20.15 34.57
CA LYS A 24 -4.36 -20.83 34.44
C LYS A 24 -4.54 -22.32 34.12
N SER A 25 -5.49 -23.01 34.75
CA SER A 25 -5.72 -24.43 34.47
C SER A 25 -6.30 -24.69 33.07
N ILE A 26 -7.10 -23.76 32.54
CA ILE A 26 -7.61 -23.84 31.15
C ILE A 26 -6.49 -23.52 30.14
N PHE A 27 -5.65 -22.51 30.41
CA PHE A 27 -4.50 -22.17 29.56
C PHE A 27 -3.42 -23.25 29.53
N PHE A 28 -3.17 -23.94 30.66
CA PHE A 28 -2.21 -25.05 30.76
C PHE A 28 -2.85 -26.43 30.52
N SER A 29 -4.12 -26.50 30.15
CA SER A 29 -4.76 -27.74 29.71
C SER A 29 -4.30 -28.12 28.29
N ALA A 30 -4.07 -29.41 28.03
CA ALA A 30 -3.66 -29.94 26.73
C ALA A 30 -4.57 -29.50 25.57
N GLN A 31 -5.85 -29.22 25.85
CA GLN A 31 -6.83 -28.78 24.86
C GLN A 31 -6.94 -27.24 24.75
N GLY A 32 -6.59 -26.49 25.80
CA GLY A 32 -6.61 -25.03 25.79
C GLY A 32 -5.36 -24.39 25.18
N MET A 33 -4.21 -25.05 25.32
CA MET A 33 -2.94 -24.59 24.76
C MET A 33 -2.96 -24.33 23.23
N PRO A 34 -3.50 -25.21 22.37
CA PRO A 34 -3.58 -24.95 20.93
C PRO A 34 -4.53 -23.78 20.58
N ILE A 35 -5.58 -23.54 21.37
CA ILE A 35 -6.51 -22.42 21.17
C ILE A 35 -5.84 -21.08 21.51
N VAL A 36 -5.06 -21.05 22.59
CA VAL A 36 -4.31 -19.85 22.98
C VAL A 36 -3.23 -19.56 21.94
N LEU A 37 -2.54 -20.59 21.48
CA LEU A 37 -1.50 -20.45 20.46
C LEU A 37 -2.09 -19.93 19.14
N SER A 38 -3.26 -20.42 18.71
CA SER A 38 -3.92 -19.91 17.50
C SER A 38 -4.35 -18.44 17.65
N LEU A 39 -4.85 -18.03 18.83
CA LEU A 39 -5.18 -16.63 19.10
C LEU A 39 -3.95 -15.72 19.05
N VAL A 40 -2.79 -16.19 19.55
CA VAL A 40 -1.52 -15.46 19.44
C VAL A 40 -1.09 -15.34 17.97
N VAL A 41 -1.18 -16.42 17.20
CA VAL A 41 -0.86 -16.40 15.76
C VAL A 41 -1.77 -15.41 15.01
N ILE A 42 -3.08 -15.44 15.25
CA ILE A 42 -4.05 -14.51 14.64
C ILE A 42 -3.72 -13.06 15.01
N SER A 43 -3.34 -12.82 16.27
CA SER A 43 -2.97 -11.48 16.75
C SER A 43 -1.73 -10.95 16.03
N ILE A 44 -0.70 -11.80 15.85
CA ILE A 44 0.51 -11.44 15.10
C ILE A 44 0.17 -11.19 13.63
N LEU A 45 -0.63 -12.06 13.00
CA LEU A 45 -1.08 -11.88 11.62
C LEU A 45 -1.80 -10.54 11.44
N PHE A 46 -2.71 -10.17 12.35
CA PHE A 46 -3.43 -8.90 12.27
C PHE A 46 -2.48 -7.70 12.22
N VAL A 47 -1.45 -7.68 13.07
CA VAL A 47 -0.44 -6.62 13.07
C VAL A 47 0.36 -6.62 11.78
N LEU A 48 0.76 -7.79 11.28
CA LEU A 48 1.48 -7.92 10.01
C LEU A 48 0.64 -7.43 8.82
N PHE A 49 -0.64 -7.77 8.77
CA PHE A 49 -1.56 -7.27 7.76
C PHE A 49 -1.68 -5.75 7.81
N ARG A 50 -1.74 -5.15 9.01
CA ARG A 50 -1.75 -3.69 9.16
C ARG A 50 -0.48 -3.05 8.60
N MET A 51 0.69 -3.61 8.88
CA MET A 51 1.96 -3.10 8.36
C MET A 51 2.07 -3.28 6.84
N LYS A 52 1.66 -4.44 6.31
CA LYS A 52 1.64 -4.70 4.86
C LYS A 52 0.65 -3.82 4.11
N GLY A 53 -0.49 -3.49 4.72
CA GLY A 53 -1.43 -2.53 4.15
C GLY A 53 -0.82 -1.13 3.98
N VAL A 54 -0.03 -0.68 4.96
CA VAL A 54 0.68 0.61 4.89
C VAL A 54 1.75 0.60 3.80
N GLU A 55 2.58 -0.44 3.73
CA GLU A 55 3.60 -0.62 2.70
C GLU A 55 2.99 -0.61 1.28
N MET A 56 1.92 -1.36 1.10
CA MET A 56 1.19 -1.41 -0.18
C MET A 56 0.63 -0.04 -0.56
N ASN A 57 0.10 0.72 0.40
CA ASN A 57 -0.42 2.05 0.13
C ASN A 57 0.67 3.03 -0.33
N TYR A 58 1.89 2.92 0.23
CA TYR A 58 3.03 3.70 -0.24
C TYR A 58 3.41 3.36 -1.68
N GLN A 59 3.46 2.06 -2.02
CA GLN A 59 3.76 1.62 -3.39
C GLN A 59 2.67 2.07 -4.39
N LEU A 60 1.40 1.97 -3.99
CA LEU A 60 0.28 2.45 -4.81
C LEU A 60 0.35 3.97 -5.03
N SER A 61 0.75 4.73 -4.00
CA SER A 61 0.94 6.17 -4.10
C SER A 61 2.04 6.55 -5.09
N SER A 62 3.19 5.85 -5.07
CA SER A 62 4.26 6.10 -6.04
C SER A 62 3.85 5.75 -7.46
N ILE A 63 3.22 4.60 -7.66
CA ILE A 63 2.71 4.19 -8.98
C ILE A 63 1.69 5.19 -9.51
N SER A 64 0.77 5.66 -8.66
CA SER A 64 -0.25 6.63 -9.05
C SER A 64 0.35 7.95 -9.54
N LYS A 65 1.41 8.43 -8.87
CA LYS A 65 2.14 9.63 -9.30
C LYS A 65 2.79 9.44 -10.67
N ASP A 66 3.36 8.29 -10.94
CA ASP A 66 4.00 8.02 -12.23
C ASP A 66 2.96 7.87 -13.35
N ILE A 67 1.80 7.26 -13.08
CA ILE A 67 0.65 7.25 -14.00
C ILE A 67 0.21 8.68 -14.33
N GLU A 68 0.15 9.56 -13.33
CA GLU A 68 -0.25 10.96 -13.53
C GLU A 68 0.76 11.72 -14.40
N LYS A 69 2.06 11.55 -14.16
CA LYS A 69 3.12 12.12 -15.02
C LYS A 69 2.96 11.66 -16.46
N VAL A 70 2.85 10.36 -16.70
CA VAL A 70 2.69 9.80 -18.05
C VAL A 70 1.41 10.34 -18.71
N LYS A 71 0.34 10.52 -17.95
CA LYS A 71 -0.91 11.11 -18.46
C LYS A 71 -0.71 12.58 -18.88
N VAL A 72 0.02 13.37 -18.11
CA VAL A 72 0.33 14.76 -18.43
C VAL A 72 1.25 14.82 -19.66
N GLU A 73 2.34 14.07 -19.68
CA GLU A 73 3.25 13.96 -20.82
C GLU A 73 2.51 13.53 -22.09
N GLY A 74 1.59 12.56 -21.98
CA GLY A 74 0.75 12.13 -23.09
C GLY A 74 -0.15 13.25 -23.64
N LYS A 75 -0.69 14.12 -22.79
CA LYS A 75 -1.44 15.31 -23.23
C LYS A 75 -0.54 16.31 -23.94
N GLU A 76 0.64 16.59 -23.39
CA GLU A 76 1.60 17.49 -24.00
C GLU A 76 2.09 16.99 -25.36
N LEU A 77 2.41 15.69 -25.48
CA LEU A 77 2.83 15.06 -26.72
C LEU A 77 1.74 15.15 -27.78
N LYS A 78 0.46 14.93 -27.41
CA LYS A 78 -0.67 15.12 -28.32
C LYS A 78 -0.79 16.56 -28.79
N ALA A 79 -0.62 17.53 -27.89
CA ALA A 79 -0.63 18.95 -28.24
C ALA A 79 0.55 19.33 -29.15
N LYS A 80 1.76 18.83 -28.87
CA LYS A 80 2.95 19.01 -29.72
C LYS A 80 2.75 18.40 -31.10
N LYS A 81 2.20 17.19 -31.18
CA LYS A 81 1.85 16.53 -32.45
C LYS A 81 0.86 17.37 -33.25
N ALA A 82 -0.24 17.82 -32.63
CA ALA A 82 -1.22 18.68 -33.29
C ALA A 82 -0.61 20.01 -33.77
N LYS A 83 0.27 20.62 -32.97
CA LYS A 83 1.01 21.84 -33.34
C LYS A 83 1.91 21.59 -34.55
N LEU A 84 2.66 20.50 -34.57
CA LEU A 84 3.54 20.14 -35.70
C LEU A 84 2.74 19.85 -36.98
N LEU A 85 1.59 19.18 -36.84
CA LEU A 85 0.66 18.88 -37.93
C LEU A 85 -0.28 20.03 -38.28
N SER A 86 -0.12 21.20 -37.66
CA SER A 86 -0.95 22.36 -37.98
C SER A 86 -0.69 22.84 -39.41
N VAL A 87 -1.72 23.34 -40.09
CA VAL A 87 -1.65 23.80 -41.49
C VAL A 87 -0.51 24.79 -41.70
N ASN A 88 -0.26 25.68 -40.74
CA ASN A 88 0.82 26.67 -40.82
C ASN A 88 2.20 26.01 -40.82
N ASN A 89 2.43 25.04 -39.93
CA ASN A 89 3.69 24.29 -39.88
C ASN A 89 3.85 23.36 -41.09
N LEU A 90 2.79 22.71 -41.55
CA LEU A 90 2.81 21.91 -42.77
C LEU A 90 3.13 22.76 -44.00
N ARG A 91 2.54 23.96 -44.14
CA ARG A 91 2.86 24.90 -45.21
C ARG A 91 4.30 25.39 -45.13
N LYS A 92 4.81 25.69 -43.93
CA LYS A 92 6.22 26.08 -43.72
C LYS A 92 7.16 24.94 -44.13
N MET A 93 6.85 23.72 -43.72
CA MET A 93 7.60 22.52 -44.09
C MET A 93 7.56 22.29 -45.60
N ALA A 94 6.39 22.40 -46.24
CA ALA A 94 6.26 22.29 -47.69
C ALA A 94 7.11 23.32 -48.44
N ARG A 95 7.17 24.58 -47.97
CA ARG A 95 8.04 25.61 -48.54
C ARG A 95 9.52 25.26 -48.38
N ASN A 96 9.95 24.83 -47.19
CA ASN A 96 11.35 24.48 -46.92
C ASN A 96 11.84 23.33 -47.81
N TYR A 97 11.00 22.32 -48.03
CA TYR A 97 11.31 21.15 -48.86
C TYR A 97 10.88 21.31 -50.33
N LYS A 98 10.48 22.52 -50.76
CA LYS A 98 10.01 22.82 -52.12
C LYS A 98 8.88 21.90 -52.61
N LEU A 99 8.06 21.38 -51.69
CA LEU A 99 6.90 20.56 -51.99
C LEU A 99 5.81 21.48 -52.58
N GLN A 100 5.56 21.32 -53.88
CA GLN A 100 4.53 22.07 -54.59
C GLN A 100 3.15 21.45 -54.33
N GLN A 101 2.11 22.29 -54.33
CA GLN A 101 0.75 21.81 -54.23
C GLN A 101 0.42 20.98 -55.49
N PRO A 102 -0.08 19.74 -55.32
CA PRO A 102 -0.29 18.84 -56.45
C PRO A 102 -1.37 19.40 -57.39
N LYS A 103 -1.11 19.33 -58.70
CA LYS A 103 -2.05 19.71 -59.75
C LYS A 103 -3.14 18.65 -59.88
N GLN A 104 -4.29 19.03 -60.41
CA GLN A 104 -5.49 18.17 -60.56
C GLN A 104 -5.24 16.85 -61.33
N LYS A 105 -4.14 16.75 -62.10
CA LYS A 105 -3.73 15.56 -62.86
C LYS A 105 -2.70 14.67 -62.14
N GLN A 106 -2.27 15.02 -60.93
CA GLN A 106 -1.26 14.27 -60.18
C GLN A 106 -1.93 13.32 -59.18
N ILE A 107 -1.53 12.05 -59.22
CA ILE A 107 -2.00 11.01 -58.30
C ILE A 107 -1.09 10.98 -57.06
N ILE A 108 -1.67 11.11 -55.87
CA ILE A 108 -0.95 10.97 -54.60
C ILE A 108 -1.01 9.50 -54.19
N VAL A 109 0.13 8.82 -54.15
CA VAL A 109 0.22 7.45 -53.63
C VAL A 109 0.59 7.52 -52.16
N ILE A 110 -0.34 7.10 -51.29
CA ILE A 110 -0.09 6.95 -49.85
C ILE A 110 0.36 5.50 -49.62
N PRO A 111 1.62 5.25 -49.24
CA PRO A 111 2.05 3.90 -48.89
C PRO A 111 1.31 3.40 -47.65
N LYS A 112 0.95 2.11 -47.66
CA LYS A 112 0.34 1.43 -46.51
C LYS A 112 1.34 1.23 -45.38
#